data_AF-A0A519HAH1-F1
#
_entry.id   AF-A0A519HAH1-F1
#
_cell.length_a   1.000
_cell.length_b   1.000
_cell.length_c   1.000
_cell.angle_alpha   90.00
_cell.angle_beta   90.00
_cell.angle_gamma   90.00
#
_symmetry.space_group_name_H-M   'P 1'
#
loop_
_entity.id
_entity.type
_entity.pdbx_description
1 polymer ?
#
loop_
_entity_poly.entity_id
_entity_poly.type
_entity_poly.pdbx_seq_one_letter_code
_entity_poly.pdbx_strand_id
1 'polypeptide(L)'
;MRTRFQPLLAALLLATGTAAFAQQPVVNLYSARHYATDEALYSNFTKATGIKINRVDSDDAGIVARLKAEGAASPADVILMVDAARLYRAEADGLFLPIRSKVLEDAIPANLRSNAAADGGLSWFGFSTRARIIAYDKTKVKLEDVDSYEKLASPVNKGKICIRSGSHPYNLSLFGAVTQHMGEARAEEWIKGVNANLARAPKGGDTDQIKGVASGECQIAVTNSYYFARLMRSDKPDE
;
A
#
# COMPACT_ATOMS: atom_id res chain seq x y z
N MET A 1 7.32 49.34 -76.51
CA MET A 1 6.01 48.66 -76.45
C MET A 1 6.18 47.20 -76.88
N ARG A 2 6.33 46.26 -75.94
CA ARG A 2 6.19 44.82 -76.20
C ARG A 2 5.33 44.23 -75.08
N THR A 3 4.26 43.59 -75.52
CA THR A 3 3.09 43.16 -74.76
C THR A 3 3.36 41.88 -73.96
N ARG A 4 2.83 41.86 -72.73
CA ARG A 4 2.76 40.74 -71.80
C ARG A 4 1.69 39.74 -72.25
N PHE A 5 1.89 38.44 -72.04
CA PHE A 5 0.85 37.50 -71.61
C PHE A 5 1.52 36.28 -70.96
N GLN A 6 1.43 36.18 -69.63
CA GLN A 6 1.74 34.98 -68.84
C GLN A 6 0.42 34.52 -68.21
N PRO A 7 0.01 33.24 -68.34
CA PRO A 7 -1.16 32.74 -67.66
C PRO A 7 -0.83 32.45 -66.19
N LEU A 8 -1.60 32.98 -65.26
CA LEU A 8 -1.60 32.56 -63.86
C LEU A 8 -2.26 31.18 -63.76
N LEU A 9 -1.48 30.15 -63.39
CA LEU A 9 -2.01 28.91 -62.84
C LEU A 9 -2.19 29.11 -61.33
N ALA A 10 -3.43 29.24 -60.88
CA ALA A 10 -3.77 29.21 -59.46
C ALA A 10 -3.81 27.75 -59.00
N ALA A 11 -2.77 27.29 -58.30
CA ALA A 11 -2.77 26.00 -57.62
C ALA A 11 -3.54 26.13 -56.30
N LEU A 12 -4.72 25.52 -56.25
CA LEU A 12 -5.56 25.41 -55.06
C LEU A 12 -4.93 24.40 -54.09
N LEU A 13 -4.22 24.86 -53.06
CA LEU A 13 -3.77 24.01 -51.96
C LEU A 13 -4.99 23.60 -51.10
N LEU A 14 -5.48 22.37 -51.28
CA LEU A 14 -6.36 21.74 -50.30
C LEU A 14 -5.57 21.50 -49.00
N ALA A 15 -5.81 22.35 -48.01
CA ALA A 15 -5.41 22.09 -46.64
C ALA A 15 -6.27 20.93 -46.10
N THR A 16 -5.79 19.69 -46.22
CA THR A 16 -6.33 18.56 -45.46
C THR A 16 -5.96 18.77 -44.01
N GLY A 17 -6.85 19.42 -43.26
CA GLY A 17 -6.77 19.52 -41.82
C GLY A 17 -6.77 18.11 -41.23
N THR A 18 -5.60 17.65 -40.80
CA THR A 18 -5.50 16.51 -39.90
C THR A 18 -6.21 16.91 -38.61
N ALA A 19 -7.42 16.39 -38.40
CA ALA A 19 -8.04 16.42 -37.10
C ALA A 19 -7.10 15.65 -36.16
N ALA A 20 -6.31 16.39 -35.38
CA ALA A 20 -5.58 15.83 -34.26
C ALA A 20 -6.63 15.24 -33.32
N PHE A 21 -6.83 13.92 -33.35
CA PHE A 21 -7.55 13.24 -32.29
C PHE A 21 -6.82 13.56 -31.00
N ALA A 22 -7.41 14.42 -30.17
CA ALA A 22 -6.90 14.70 -28.85
C ALA A 22 -6.78 13.36 -28.12
N GLN A 23 -5.55 12.93 -27.89
CA GLN A 23 -5.27 11.68 -27.20
C GLN A 23 -5.90 11.81 -25.82
N GLN A 24 -6.86 10.93 -25.50
CA GLN A 24 -7.53 10.98 -24.19
C GLN A 24 -6.46 10.94 -23.11
N PRO A 25 -6.54 11.79 -22.08
CA PRO A 25 -5.56 11.78 -21.00
C PRO A 25 -5.62 10.43 -20.27
N VAL A 26 -4.46 9.83 -20.04
CA VAL A 26 -4.31 8.53 -19.39
C VAL A 26 -3.32 8.65 -18.25
N VAL A 27 -3.57 7.90 -17.17
CA VAL A 27 -2.62 7.63 -16.09
C VAL A 27 -2.35 6.13 -16.04
N ASN A 28 -1.07 5.75 -16.07
CA ASN A 28 -0.62 4.37 -15.91
C ASN A 28 -0.37 4.09 -14.42
N LEU A 29 -1.26 3.29 -13.83
CA LEU A 29 -1.26 2.95 -12.41
C LEU A 29 -0.68 1.55 -12.19
N TYR A 30 0.41 1.45 -11.42
CA TYR A 30 0.92 0.15 -10.94
C TYR A 30 0.42 -0.08 -9.52
N SER A 31 -0.48 -1.06 -9.33
CA SER A 31 -1.18 -1.28 -8.07
C SER A 31 -0.79 -2.61 -7.41
N ALA A 32 -0.33 -2.52 -6.16
CA ALA A 32 -0.15 -3.66 -5.26
C ALA A 32 -1.42 -3.99 -4.46
N ARG A 33 -2.46 -3.16 -4.61
CA ARG A 33 -3.75 -3.35 -3.97
C ARG A 33 -4.70 -4.11 -4.89
N HIS A 34 -5.39 -5.07 -4.29
CA HIS A 34 -6.29 -6.01 -4.98
C HIS A 34 -7.63 -6.09 -4.24
N TYR A 35 -8.33 -4.96 -4.09
CA TYR A 35 -9.65 -4.93 -3.44
C TYR A 35 -10.75 -4.60 -4.44
N ALA A 36 -11.89 -5.29 -4.34
CA ALA A 36 -13.07 -4.99 -5.15
C ALA A 36 -13.54 -3.53 -4.99
N THR A 37 -13.31 -2.93 -3.82
CA THR A 37 -13.62 -1.52 -3.56
C THR A 37 -12.72 -0.54 -4.32
N ASP A 38 -11.52 -0.97 -4.74
CA ASP A 38 -10.61 -0.11 -5.49
C ASP A 38 -11.16 0.16 -6.91
N GLU A 39 -11.97 -0.74 -7.49
CA GLU A 39 -12.65 -0.49 -8.77
C GLU A 39 -13.59 0.72 -8.71
N ALA A 40 -14.31 0.88 -7.60
CA ALA A 40 -15.17 2.03 -7.40
C ALA A 40 -14.35 3.32 -7.28
N LEU A 41 -13.19 3.28 -6.60
CA LEU A 41 -12.27 4.40 -6.49
C LEU A 41 -11.77 4.83 -7.88
N TYR A 42 -11.28 3.90 -8.69
CA TYR A 42 -10.75 4.17 -10.02
C TYR A 42 -11.83 4.65 -10.99
N SER A 43 -13.01 4.03 -10.96
CA SER A 43 -14.15 4.46 -11.79
C SER A 43 -14.59 5.88 -11.44
N ASN A 44 -14.66 6.21 -10.15
CA ASN A 44 -15.05 7.56 -9.70
C ASN A 44 -14.00 8.61 -10.07
N PHE A 45 -12.71 8.28 -10.02
CA PHE A 45 -11.65 9.15 -10.53
C PHE A 45 -11.84 9.44 -12.03
N THR A 46 -12.04 8.42 -12.85
CA THR A 46 -12.25 8.61 -14.30
C THR A 46 -13.53 9.40 -14.59
N LYS A 47 -14.62 9.15 -13.87
CA LYS A 47 -15.88 9.92 -14.01
C LYS A 47 -15.70 11.39 -13.64
N ALA A 48 -14.94 11.69 -12.58
CA ALA A 48 -14.75 13.05 -12.09
C ALA A 48 -13.79 13.88 -12.95
N THR A 49 -12.82 13.23 -13.61
CA THR A 49 -11.71 13.92 -14.30
C THR A 49 -11.71 13.73 -15.82
N GLY A 50 -12.39 12.71 -16.33
CA GLY A 50 -12.28 12.26 -17.72
C GLY A 50 -10.98 11.52 -18.04
N ILE A 51 -10.09 11.31 -17.06
CA ILE A 51 -8.79 10.66 -17.23
C ILE A 51 -8.95 9.15 -17.12
N LYS A 52 -8.51 8.41 -18.13
CA LYS A 52 -8.52 6.93 -18.11
C LYS A 52 -7.38 6.41 -17.24
N ILE A 53 -7.64 5.34 -16.50
CA ILE A 53 -6.58 4.59 -15.79
C ILE A 53 -6.21 3.34 -16.60
N ASN A 54 -4.94 3.22 -16.98
CA ASN A 54 -4.34 1.97 -17.44
C ASN A 54 -3.70 1.28 -16.24
N ARG A 55 -4.27 0.18 -15.77
CA ARG A 55 -3.79 -0.47 -14.54
C ARG A 55 -2.93 -1.70 -14.84
N VAL A 56 -1.85 -1.83 -14.09
CA VAL A 56 -1.06 -3.06 -13.95
C VAL A 56 -1.18 -3.53 -12.51
N ASP A 57 -1.67 -4.75 -12.35
CA ASP A 57 -1.81 -5.42 -11.06
C ASP A 57 -0.66 -6.40 -10.85
N SER A 58 0.04 -6.28 -9.72
CA SER A 58 1.05 -7.25 -9.26
C SER A 58 1.17 -7.17 -7.75
N ASP A 59 1.96 -8.03 -7.10
CA ASP A 59 2.32 -7.80 -5.70
C ASP A 59 3.39 -6.69 -5.60
N ASP A 60 3.65 -6.20 -4.39
CA ASP A 60 4.61 -5.12 -4.20
C ASP A 60 6.03 -5.48 -4.68
N ALA A 61 6.42 -6.76 -4.56
CA ALA A 61 7.73 -7.22 -5.00
C ALA A 61 7.84 -7.22 -6.53
N GLY A 62 6.79 -7.66 -7.22
CA GLY A 62 6.66 -7.64 -8.67
C GLY A 62 6.61 -6.20 -9.22
N ILE A 63 5.94 -5.28 -8.53
CA ILE A 63 5.96 -3.85 -8.90
C ILE A 63 7.37 -3.29 -8.80
N VAL A 64 8.07 -3.50 -7.68
CA VAL A 64 9.44 -3.00 -7.49
C VAL A 64 10.39 -3.61 -8.53
N ALA A 65 10.32 -4.92 -8.76
CA ALA A 65 11.14 -5.59 -9.76
C ALA A 65 10.90 -5.02 -11.17
N ARG A 66 9.63 -4.77 -11.51
CA ARG A 66 9.24 -4.18 -12.79
C ARG A 66 9.74 -2.75 -12.95
N LEU A 67 9.57 -1.90 -11.94
CA LEU A 67 10.05 -0.51 -11.97
C LEU A 67 11.58 -0.46 -12.14
N LYS A 68 12.32 -1.32 -11.43
CA LYS A 68 13.78 -1.43 -11.60
C LYS A 68 14.18 -1.87 -13.01
N ALA A 69 13.44 -2.81 -13.59
CA ALA A 69 13.70 -3.30 -14.95
C ALA A 69 13.37 -2.26 -16.02
N GLU A 70 12.28 -1.50 -15.85
CA GLU A 70 11.86 -0.47 -16.78
C GLU A 70 12.70 0.82 -16.67
N GLY A 71 13.19 1.15 -15.47
CA GLY A 71 14.03 2.31 -15.20
C GLY A 71 13.39 3.62 -15.70
N ALA A 72 14.19 4.48 -16.31
CA ALA A 72 13.74 5.77 -16.85
C ALA A 72 12.74 5.63 -18.02
N ALA A 73 12.58 4.43 -18.59
CA ALA A 73 11.61 4.16 -19.65
C ALA A 73 10.27 3.61 -19.11
N SER A 74 10.10 3.53 -17.78
CA SER A 74 8.84 3.07 -17.20
C SER A 74 7.68 3.97 -17.63
N PRO A 75 6.57 3.38 -18.12
CA PRO A 75 5.36 4.14 -18.38
C PRO A 75 4.59 4.46 -17.11
N ALA A 76 5.01 3.97 -15.92
CA ALA A 76 4.27 4.13 -14.68
C ALA A 76 4.24 5.61 -14.25
N ASP A 77 3.03 6.15 -14.11
CA ASP A 77 2.79 7.51 -13.63
C ASP A 77 2.55 7.54 -12.11
N VAL A 78 1.84 6.52 -11.60
CA VAL A 78 1.49 6.40 -10.18
C VAL A 78 1.71 4.97 -9.72
N ILE A 79 2.28 4.83 -8.53
CA ILE A 79 2.50 3.52 -7.88
C ILE A 79 1.70 3.49 -6.59
N LEU A 80 0.90 2.45 -6.42
CA LEU A 80 0.01 2.26 -5.28
C LEU A 80 0.44 1.03 -4.50
N MET A 81 1.32 1.23 -3.52
CA MET A 81 1.85 0.16 -2.68
C MET A 81 1.04 -0.04 -1.40
N VAL A 82 1.23 -1.18 -0.75
CA VAL A 82 0.69 -1.43 0.59
C VAL A 82 1.85 -1.56 1.56
N ASP A 83 1.93 -0.64 2.53
CA ASP A 83 2.87 -0.62 3.66
C ASP A 83 4.00 0.42 3.58
N ALA A 84 4.20 1.13 4.70
CA ALA A 84 5.18 2.21 4.81
C ALA A 84 6.62 1.68 4.70
N ALA A 85 6.91 0.46 5.17
CA ALA A 85 8.24 -0.12 5.03
C ALA A 85 8.59 -0.39 3.55
N ARG A 86 7.59 -0.65 2.71
CA ARG A 86 7.80 -0.83 1.26
C ARG A 86 7.95 0.50 0.54
N LEU A 87 7.13 1.50 0.89
CA LEU A 87 7.30 2.86 0.38
C LEU A 87 8.69 3.39 0.70
N TYR A 88 9.15 3.23 1.95
CA TYR A 88 10.49 3.62 2.35
C TYR A 88 11.59 2.90 1.56
N ARG A 89 11.48 1.58 1.35
CA ARG A 89 12.47 0.83 0.57
C ARG A 89 12.50 1.27 -0.90
N ALA A 90 11.33 1.48 -1.52
CA ALA A 90 11.25 1.94 -2.89
C ALA A 90 11.78 3.38 -3.05
N GLU A 91 11.55 4.25 -2.07
CA GLU A 91 12.15 5.58 -1.99
C GLU A 91 13.69 5.50 -1.86
N ALA A 92 14.20 4.65 -0.96
CA ALA A 92 15.64 4.44 -0.78
C ALA A 92 16.32 3.86 -2.03
N ASP A 93 15.59 3.07 -2.82
CA ASP A 93 16.02 2.55 -4.12
C ASP A 93 15.89 3.59 -5.26
N GLY A 94 15.41 4.81 -4.99
CA GLY A 94 15.28 5.89 -5.97
C GLY A 94 14.15 5.69 -6.98
N LEU A 95 13.11 4.93 -6.63
CA LEU A 95 12.03 4.55 -7.56
C LEU A 95 10.91 5.59 -7.69
N PHE A 96 10.97 6.68 -6.92
CA PHE A 96 9.93 7.71 -6.90
C PHE A 96 10.50 9.07 -7.27
N LEU A 97 9.71 9.86 -8.00
CA LEU A 97 9.97 11.26 -8.26
C LEU A 97 9.33 12.10 -7.15
N PRO A 98 10.08 12.95 -6.43
CA PRO A 98 9.50 13.88 -5.48
C PRO A 98 8.54 14.85 -6.18
N ILE A 99 7.37 15.08 -5.59
CA ILE A 99 6.40 16.07 -6.08
C ILE A 99 6.12 17.12 -5.02
N ARG A 100 5.70 18.32 -5.44
CA ARG A 100 5.17 19.36 -4.56
C ARG A 100 3.68 19.52 -4.85
N SER A 101 2.85 19.37 -3.82
CA SER A 101 1.40 19.43 -3.99
C SER A 101 0.78 19.98 -2.72
N LYS A 102 0.39 21.26 -2.77
CA LYS A 102 -0.27 21.93 -1.65
C LYS A 102 -1.51 21.17 -1.18
N VAL A 103 -2.28 20.60 -2.12
CA VAL A 103 -3.48 19.81 -1.79
C VAL A 103 -3.11 18.58 -0.96
N LEU A 104 -2.07 17.84 -1.35
CA LEU A 104 -1.64 16.65 -0.60
C LEU A 104 -0.96 17.02 0.71
N GLU A 105 -0.17 18.09 0.73
CA GLU A 105 0.53 18.57 1.92
C GLU A 105 -0.42 19.10 2.99
N ASP A 106 -1.51 19.75 2.60
CA ASP A 106 -2.56 20.24 3.50
C ASP A 106 -3.46 19.07 4.00
N ALA A 107 -3.75 18.09 3.13
CA ALA A 107 -4.65 16.99 3.46
C ALA A 107 -3.98 15.84 4.24
N ILE A 108 -2.69 15.59 4.02
CA ILE A 108 -1.97 14.44 4.58
C ILE A 108 -0.99 14.90 5.67
N PRO A 109 -1.20 14.49 6.93
CA PRO A 109 -0.30 14.78 8.04
C PRO A 109 1.16 14.43 7.74
N ALA A 110 2.09 15.22 8.26
CA ALA A 110 3.53 15.06 8.00
C ALA A 110 4.06 13.66 8.36
N ASN A 111 3.51 13.01 9.39
CA ASN A 111 3.88 11.67 9.81
C ASN A 111 3.30 10.54 8.92
N LEU A 112 2.50 10.87 7.90
CA LEU A 112 1.88 9.93 6.96
C LEU A 112 2.35 10.14 5.52
N ARG A 113 3.46 10.85 5.31
CA ARG A 113 4.08 11.10 4.01
C ARG A 113 5.60 11.03 4.13
N SER A 114 6.31 11.03 3.00
CA SER A 114 7.77 11.00 3.00
C SER A 114 8.35 12.22 3.71
N ASN A 115 9.62 12.12 4.09
CA ASN A 115 10.39 13.32 4.38
C ASN A 115 10.60 14.12 3.10
N ALA A 116 10.87 15.42 3.24
CA ALA A 116 11.23 16.26 2.11
C ALA A 116 12.58 15.81 1.53
N ALA A 117 12.62 15.62 0.22
CA ALA A 117 13.87 15.48 -0.53
C ALA A 117 14.65 16.80 -0.49
N ALA A 118 15.90 16.80 -1.00
CA ALA A 118 16.75 17.99 -1.00
C ALA A 118 16.13 19.19 -1.74
N ASP A 119 15.27 18.92 -2.72
CA ASP A 119 14.50 19.92 -3.47
C ASP A 119 13.17 20.27 -2.81
N GLY A 120 12.91 19.84 -1.58
CA GLY A 120 11.66 20.10 -0.85
C GLY A 120 10.44 19.29 -1.33
N GLY A 121 10.58 18.44 -2.36
CA GLY A 121 9.52 17.56 -2.83
C GLY A 121 9.30 16.35 -1.92
N LEU A 122 8.17 15.67 -2.10
CA LEU A 122 7.76 14.50 -1.33
C LEU A 122 7.55 13.31 -2.26
N SER A 123 8.20 12.19 -1.95
CA SER A 123 8.26 10.99 -2.80
C SER A 123 7.01 10.12 -2.69
N TRP A 124 6.32 10.15 -1.55
CA TRP A 124 5.12 9.34 -1.31
C TRP A 124 4.18 9.95 -0.27
N PHE A 125 2.90 9.60 -0.37
CA PHE A 125 1.82 10.05 0.52
C PHE A 125 0.95 8.87 0.93
N GLY A 126 0.67 8.75 2.22
CA GLY A 126 -0.29 7.78 2.76
C GLY A 126 -1.71 8.31 2.65
N PHE A 127 -2.59 7.58 1.96
CA PHE A 127 -4.00 7.96 1.81
C PHE A 127 -4.96 7.08 2.64
N SER A 128 -4.44 6.05 3.31
CA SER A 128 -5.21 5.22 4.23
C SER A 128 -4.35 4.70 5.37
N THR A 129 -4.93 4.66 6.57
CA THR A 129 -4.28 4.12 7.77
C THR A 129 -4.95 2.82 8.19
N ARG A 130 -4.18 1.96 8.85
CA ARG A 130 -4.65 0.73 9.46
C ARG A 130 -3.98 0.58 10.81
N ALA A 131 -4.76 0.28 11.84
CA ALA A 131 -4.19 -0.17 13.10
C ALA A 131 -3.88 -1.67 12.97
N ARG A 132 -2.65 -2.06 13.29
CA ARG A 132 -2.37 -3.45 13.65
C ARG A 132 -2.78 -3.58 15.12
N ILE A 133 -3.61 -4.57 15.43
CA ILE A 133 -4.28 -4.69 16.72
C ILE A 133 -4.11 -6.11 17.25
N ILE A 134 -4.31 -6.25 18.56
CA ILE A 134 -4.41 -7.53 19.24
C ILE A 134 -5.89 -7.91 19.32
N ALA A 135 -6.26 -9.03 18.69
CA ALA A 135 -7.56 -9.67 18.84
C ALA A 135 -7.41 -10.87 19.76
N TYR A 136 -8.29 -11.04 20.75
CA TYR A 136 -8.15 -12.11 21.74
C TYR A 136 -9.50 -12.67 22.17
N ASP A 137 -9.48 -13.91 22.65
CA ASP A 137 -10.63 -14.56 23.27
C ASP A 137 -10.82 -14.02 24.70
N LYS A 138 -11.84 -13.16 24.86
CA LYS A 138 -12.17 -12.52 26.14
C LYS A 138 -12.58 -13.50 27.25
N THR A 139 -12.89 -14.75 26.92
CA THR A 139 -13.22 -15.79 27.91
C THR A 139 -11.99 -16.52 28.45
N LYS A 140 -10.84 -16.41 27.75
CA LYS A 140 -9.59 -17.13 28.07
C LYS A 140 -8.40 -16.22 28.39
N VAL A 141 -8.45 -14.96 27.95
CA VAL A 141 -7.36 -13.99 28.11
C VAL A 141 -7.92 -12.71 28.72
N LYS A 142 -7.24 -12.20 29.74
CA LYS A 142 -7.60 -10.94 30.37
C LYS A 142 -7.00 -9.76 29.61
N LEU A 143 -7.67 -8.62 29.62
CA LEU A 143 -7.20 -7.43 28.90
C LEU A 143 -5.79 -7.02 29.36
N GLU A 144 -5.54 -7.06 30.67
CA GLU A 144 -4.26 -6.70 31.27
C GLU A 144 -3.10 -7.61 30.85
N ASP A 145 -3.36 -8.77 30.25
CA ASP A 145 -2.32 -9.68 29.72
C ASP A 145 -1.94 -9.33 28.27
N VAL A 146 -2.70 -8.46 27.59
CA VAL A 146 -2.57 -8.18 26.14
C VAL A 146 -2.88 -6.74 25.73
N ASP A 147 -2.96 -5.79 26.66
CA ASP A 147 -3.24 -4.37 26.38
C ASP A 147 -2.06 -3.61 25.72
N SER A 148 -0.92 -4.28 25.52
CA SER A 148 0.27 -3.74 24.86
C SER A 148 0.99 -4.81 24.05
N TYR A 149 1.81 -4.39 23.09
CA TYR A 149 2.63 -5.33 22.30
C TYR A 149 3.66 -6.05 23.16
N GLU A 150 4.28 -5.35 24.11
CA GLU A 150 5.28 -5.88 25.03
C GLU A 150 4.76 -7.12 25.77
N LYS A 151 3.49 -7.10 26.19
CA LYS A 151 2.86 -8.20 26.92
C LYS A 151 2.69 -9.46 26.08
N LEU A 152 2.74 -9.39 24.76
CA LEU A 152 2.74 -10.58 23.91
C LEU A 152 3.93 -11.52 24.21
N ALA A 153 5.06 -10.98 24.66
CA ALA A 153 6.23 -11.77 25.07
C ALA A 153 6.14 -12.32 26.51
N SER A 154 5.11 -11.93 27.27
CA SER A 154 4.96 -12.35 28.68
C SER A 154 4.76 -13.86 28.81
N PRO A 155 5.36 -14.54 29.80
CA PRO A 155 5.17 -15.97 30.02
C PRO A 155 3.70 -16.40 30.21
N VAL A 156 2.82 -15.49 30.67
CA VAL A 156 1.38 -15.76 30.80
C VAL A 156 0.72 -16.08 29.45
N ASN A 157 1.34 -15.67 28.33
CA ASN A 157 0.86 -15.86 26.97
C ASN A 157 1.48 -17.06 26.26
N LYS A 158 2.20 -17.92 26.97
CA LYS A 158 2.83 -19.12 26.40
C LYS A 158 1.81 -20.05 25.74
N GLY A 159 2.05 -20.37 24.47
CA GLY A 159 1.20 -21.25 23.67
C GLY A 159 -0.15 -20.63 23.28
N LYS A 160 -0.32 -19.30 23.39
CA LYS A 160 -1.61 -18.63 23.13
C LYS A 160 -1.65 -17.84 21.82
N ILE A 161 -0.51 -17.61 21.15
CA ILE A 161 -0.43 -16.64 20.06
C ILE A 161 -0.48 -17.31 18.68
N CYS A 162 -1.40 -16.84 17.83
CA CYS A 162 -1.32 -17.01 16.38
C CYS A 162 -0.90 -15.71 15.72
N ILE A 163 0.16 -15.77 14.92
CA ILE A 163 0.58 -14.66 14.06
C ILE A 163 1.04 -15.23 12.72
N ARG A 164 0.85 -14.46 11.66
CA ARG A 164 1.41 -14.80 10.34
C ARG A 164 2.93 -14.64 10.32
N SER A 165 3.55 -15.05 9.21
CA SER A 165 5.01 -14.96 9.01
C SER A 165 5.60 -13.62 9.45
N GLY A 166 6.69 -13.66 10.21
CA GLY A 166 7.46 -12.48 10.60
C GLY A 166 8.04 -11.70 9.43
N SER A 167 8.26 -12.37 8.28
CA SER A 167 8.73 -11.71 7.06
C SER A 167 7.65 -10.91 6.33
N HIS A 168 6.38 -11.02 6.74
CA HIS A 168 5.32 -10.25 6.12
C HIS A 168 5.47 -8.75 6.47
N PRO A 169 5.32 -7.82 5.50
CA PRO A 169 5.54 -6.39 5.70
C PRO A 169 4.82 -5.80 6.92
N TYR A 170 3.56 -6.20 7.16
CA TYR A 170 2.84 -5.74 8.36
C TYR A 170 3.53 -6.08 9.68
N ASN A 171 4.18 -7.24 9.75
CA ASN A 171 4.99 -7.63 10.91
C ASN A 171 6.34 -6.91 10.89
N LEU A 172 6.97 -6.73 9.73
CA LEU A 172 8.21 -5.94 9.64
C LEU A 172 8.01 -4.49 10.11
N SER A 173 6.89 -3.84 9.76
CA SER A 173 6.56 -2.50 10.28
C SER A 173 6.26 -2.51 11.76
N LEU A 174 5.53 -3.52 12.27
CA LEU A 174 5.29 -3.65 13.70
C LEU A 174 6.59 -3.83 14.47
N PHE A 175 7.46 -4.74 14.00
CA PHE A 175 8.74 -5.03 14.63
C PHE A 175 9.67 -3.82 14.52
N GLY A 176 9.69 -3.13 13.39
CA GLY A 176 10.44 -1.87 13.24
C GLY A 176 9.97 -0.79 14.23
N ALA A 177 8.65 -0.62 14.38
CA ALA A 177 8.10 0.31 15.36
C ALA A 177 8.45 -0.09 16.81
N VAL A 178 8.31 -1.37 17.14
CA VAL A 178 8.72 -1.92 18.44
C VAL A 178 10.21 -1.65 18.69
N THR A 179 11.08 -1.99 17.73
CA THR A 179 12.53 -1.71 17.79
C THR A 179 12.82 -0.23 18.01
N GLN A 180 12.12 0.67 17.32
CA GLN A 180 12.28 2.11 17.52
C GLN A 180 11.86 2.56 18.93
N HIS A 181 10.80 1.97 19.50
CA HIS A 181 10.28 2.34 20.81
C HIS A 181 11.10 1.77 21.99
N MET A 182 11.57 0.53 21.91
CA MET A 182 12.27 -0.13 23.02
C MET A 182 13.78 -0.30 22.81
N GLY A 183 14.30 -0.05 21.61
CA GLY A 183 15.70 -0.29 21.26
C GLY A 183 15.95 -1.75 20.84
N GLU A 184 17.02 -1.95 20.08
CA GLU A 184 17.32 -3.21 19.38
C GLU A 184 17.41 -4.42 20.31
N ALA A 185 18.20 -4.34 21.39
CA ALA A 185 18.39 -5.46 22.31
C ALA A 185 17.07 -5.93 22.96
N ARG A 186 16.25 -4.99 23.46
CA ARG A 186 14.95 -5.32 24.07
C ARG A 186 13.94 -5.82 23.04
N ALA A 187 13.99 -5.30 21.81
CA ALA A 187 13.12 -5.78 20.74
C ALA A 187 13.48 -7.20 20.30
N GLU A 188 14.77 -7.55 20.26
CA GLU A 188 15.21 -8.92 19.99
C GLU A 188 14.71 -9.90 21.07
N GLU A 189 14.84 -9.53 22.34
CA GLU A 189 14.30 -10.30 23.47
C GLU A 189 12.78 -10.45 23.36
N TRP A 190 12.08 -9.37 23.04
CA TRP A 190 10.63 -9.38 22.84
C TRP A 190 10.22 -10.31 21.68
N ILE A 191 10.88 -10.24 20.52
CA ILE A 191 10.60 -11.14 19.38
C ILE A 191 10.81 -12.61 19.77
N LYS A 192 11.90 -12.91 20.50
CA LYS A 192 12.15 -14.27 21.01
C LYS A 192 11.04 -14.73 21.96
N GLY A 193 10.58 -13.85 22.86
CA GLY A 193 9.46 -14.13 23.76
C GLY A 193 8.14 -14.37 23.02
N VAL A 194 7.80 -13.54 22.02
CA VAL A 194 6.63 -13.76 21.17
C VAL A 194 6.72 -15.10 20.44
N ASN A 195 7.90 -15.43 19.90
CA ASN A 195 8.13 -16.70 19.21
C ASN A 195 7.97 -17.92 20.15
N ALA A 196 8.45 -17.81 21.40
CA ALA A 196 8.28 -18.84 22.42
C ALA A 196 6.81 -18.99 22.88
N ASN A 197 5.99 -17.97 22.64
CA ASN A 197 4.57 -17.93 23.02
C ASN A 197 3.61 -18.35 21.90
N LEU A 198 4.12 -18.72 20.73
CA LEU A 198 3.29 -19.17 19.62
C LEU A 198 2.56 -20.47 19.96
N ALA A 199 1.25 -20.51 19.67
CA ALA A 199 0.42 -21.71 19.74
C ALA A 199 0.71 -22.67 18.57
N ARG A 200 1.20 -22.12 17.45
CA ARG A 200 1.56 -22.85 16.24
C ARG A 200 2.59 -22.10 15.41
N ALA A 201 3.26 -22.80 14.50
CA ALA A 201 4.10 -22.16 13.50
C ALA A 201 3.31 -21.10 12.69
N PRO A 202 3.95 -19.97 12.32
CA PRO A 202 3.29 -18.95 11.52
C PRO A 202 2.81 -19.48 10.17
N LYS A 203 1.51 -19.35 9.88
CA LYS A 203 0.87 -19.76 8.61
C LYS A 203 -0.32 -18.86 8.31
N GLY A 204 -0.74 -18.80 7.04
CA GLY A 204 -1.94 -18.06 6.61
C GLY A 204 -1.81 -16.52 6.65
N GLY A 205 -2.95 -15.85 6.46
CA GLY A 205 -3.10 -14.40 6.55
C GLY A 205 -3.77 -13.94 7.84
N ASP A 206 -3.96 -12.63 7.98
CA ASP A 206 -4.56 -11.99 9.17
C ASP A 206 -5.97 -12.55 9.49
N THR A 207 -6.79 -12.85 8.47
CA THR A 207 -8.10 -13.50 8.63
C THR A 207 -7.99 -14.88 9.27
N ASP A 208 -7.00 -15.70 8.86
CA ASP A 208 -6.79 -17.03 9.43
C ASP A 208 -6.37 -16.98 10.90
N GLN A 209 -5.70 -15.90 11.32
CA GLN A 209 -5.31 -15.74 12.73
C GLN A 209 -6.54 -15.41 13.58
N ILE A 210 -7.45 -14.56 13.07
CA ILE A 210 -8.72 -14.25 13.74
C ILE A 210 -9.57 -15.52 13.84
N LYS A 211 -9.66 -16.32 12.76
CA LYS A 211 -10.35 -17.62 12.77
C LYS A 211 -9.72 -18.61 13.75
N GLY A 212 -8.38 -18.60 13.89
CA GLY A 212 -7.67 -19.41 14.89
C GLY A 212 -8.05 -19.05 16.33
N VAL A 213 -8.32 -17.77 16.62
CA VAL A 213 -8.86 -17.35 17.92
C VAL A 213 -10.30 -17.81 18.08
N ALA A 214 -11.14 -17.64 17.05
CA ALA A 214 -12.55 -18.05 17.10
C ALA A 214 -12.74 -19.57 17.26
N SER A 215 -11.85 -20.39 16.69
CA SER A 215 -11.88 -21.86 16.83
C SER A 215 -11.21 -22.38 18.09
N GLY A 216 -10.50 -21.54 18.82
CA GLY A 216 -9.72 -21.93 20.00
C GLY A 216 -8.36 -22.57 19.70
N GLU A 217 -7.90 -22.61 18.43
CA GLU A 217 -6.53 -23.02 18.05
C GLU A 217 -5.48 -22.18 18.80
N CYS A 218 -5.81 -20.92 19.07
CA CYS A 218 -5.05 -19.98 19.89
C CYS A 218 -6.01 -19.03 20.60
N GLN A 219 -5.50 -18.18 21.50
CA GLN A 219 -6.32 -17.23 22.26
C GLN A 219 -6.01 -15.77 21.93
N ILE A 220 -4.92 -15.53 21.19
CA ILE A 220 -4.42 -14.19 20.84
C ILE A 220 -3.99 -14.19 19.37
N ALA A 221 -4.41 -13.17 18.62
CA ALA A 221 -3.98 -12.91 17.26
C ALA A 221 -3.51 -11.46 17.09
N VAL A 222 -2.52 -11.25 16.23
CA VAL A 222 -2.11 -9.92 15.77
C VAL A 222 -2.57 -9.72 14.33
N THR A 223 -3.42 -8.72 14.10
CA THR A 223 -4.14 -8.54 12.83
C THR A 223 -4.35 -7.06 12.49
N ASN A 224 -4.52 -6.71 11.22
CA ASN A 224 -4.99 -5.38 10.87
C ASN A 224 -6.49 -5.24 11.16
N SER A 225 -6.85 -4.14 11.80
CA SER A 225 -8.22 -3.71 12.16
C SER A 225 -9.28 -3.97 11.10
N TYR A 226 -9.00 -3.68 9.82
CA TYR A 226 -9.99 -3.85 8.75
C TYR A 226 -10.37 -5.32 8.48
N TYR A 227 -9.49 -6.29 8.76
CA TYR A 227 -9.86 -7.71 8.64
C TYR A 227 -10.83 -8.12 9.75
N PHE A 228 -10.62 -7.61 10.97
CA PHE A 228 -11.53 -7.83 12.08
C PHE A 228 -12.91 -7.20 11.80
N ALA A 229 -12.92 -5.93 11.37
CA ALA A 229 -14.16 -5.25 10.99
C ALA A 229 -14.88 -5.92 9.81
N ARG A 230 -14.14 -6.47 8.84
CA ARG A 230 -14.72 -7.21 7.71
C ARG A 230 -15.43 -8.48 8.19
N LEU A 231 -14.79 -9.26 9.06
CA LEU A 231 -15.40 -10.48 9.61
C LEU A 231 -16.63 -10.17 10.47
N MET A 232 -16.57 -9.12 11.31
CA MET A 232 -17.74 -8.67 12.09
C MET A 232 -18.94 -8.27 11.24
N ARG A 233 -18.72 -7.94 9.96
CA ARG A 233 -19.75 -7.52 9.01
C ARG A 233 -20.08 -8.59 7.97
N SER A 234 -19.49 -9.78 8.07
CA SER A 234 -19.74 -10.84 7.11
C SER A 234 -20.94 -11.66 7.53
N ASP A 235 -21.86 -11.88 6.59
CA ASP A 235 -22.99 -12.79 6.74
C ASP A 235 -22.68 -14.19 6.16
N LYS A 236 -21.46 -14.39 5.66
CA LYS A 236 -21.07 -15.66 5.03
C LYS A 236 -20.69 -16.68 6.12
N PRO A 237 -21.32 -17.87 6.14
CA PRO A 237 -21.03 -18.89 7.15
C PRO A 237 -19.56 -19.36 7.14
N ASP A 238 -18.88 -19.26 6.01
CA ASP A 238 -17.51 -19.74 5.81
C ASP A 238 -16.43 -18.68 6.13
N GLU A 239 -16.82 -17.44 6.45
CA GLU A 239 -15.93 -16.34 6.87
C GLU A 239 -15.99 -16.10 8.38
#